data_AF-A0A1Y2A112-F1
#
_entry.id   AF-A0A1Y2A112-F1
#
_cell.length_a   1.000
_cell.length_b   1.000
_cell.length_c   1.000
_cell.angle_alpha   90.00
_cell.angle_beta   90.00
_cell.angle_gamma   90.00
#
_symmetry.space_group_name_H-M   'P 1'
#
loop_
_entity.id
_entity.type
_entity.pdbx_description
1 polymer ?
#
loop_
_entity_poly.entity_id
_entity_poly.type
_entity_poly.pdbx_seq_one_letter_code
_entity_poly.pdbx_strand_id
1 'polypeptide(L)'
;MMMDLLLNCGIFCCVDKAAGNYYQLSGIPISELKSEQAVQPLLKNIAKTYGGKSANSRALHPEARTPSAIVFVRSRMLYARAALNAKGGVRFGMRHIHVLNRYPDRENHEQTVHIMRYIFPRQFDLHNVFTSKVDSRETAMPFKDYTLREKEIQQKDSQEASMTGLDGEQITKRKSHLPKRLRGEAVALVDKLRKLNHKCSYIEMLRHYCPVEVSSPH
;
A
#
# COMPACT_ATOMS: atom_id res chain seq x y z
N MET A 1 50.14 21.16 10.86
CA MET A 1 49.31 21.50 12.04
C MET A 1 48.26 22.56 11.78
N MET A 2 48.57 23.79 11.32
CA MET A 2 47.53 24.80 11.01
C MET A 2 46.94 24.63 9.59
N MET A 3 47.74 24.18 8.62
CA MET A 3 47.26 23.91 7.25
C MET A 3 46.25 22.76 7.18
N ASP A 4 46.44 21.71 8.00
CA ASP A 4 45.54 20.56 8.01
C ASP A 4 44.14 20.92 8.51
N LEU A 5 44.04 21.90 9.41
CA LEU A 5 42.77 22.44 9.90
C LEU A 5 42.04 23.21 8.78
N LEU A 6 42.77 23.99 7.99
CA LEU A 6 42.19 24.72 6.86
C LEU A 6 41.73 23.77 5.75
N LEU A 7 42.53 22.74 5.44
CA LEU A 7 42.23 21.82 4.33
C LEU A 7 41.13 20.81 4.67
N ASN A 8 41.05 20.34 5.92
CA ASN A 8 40.16 19.24 6.29
C ASN A 8 38.95 19.64 7.14
N CYS A 9 38.88 20.88 7.64
CA CYS A 9 37.78 21.32 8.50
C CYS A 9 37.00 22.49 7.91
N GLY A 10 35.69 22.50 8.15
CA GLY A 10 34.82 23.64 7.91
C GLY A 10 34.98 24.68 9.03
N ILE A 11 35.66 25.80 8.75
CA ILE A 11 35.82 26.89 9.73
C ILE A 11 34.75 27.93 9.48
N PHE A 12 33.98 28.27 10.52
CA PHE A 12 32.91 29.27 10.46
C PHE A 12 33.24 30.44 11.39
N CYS A 13 33.11 31.65 10.88
CA CYS A 13 33.28 32.88 11.65
C CYS A 13 31.94 33.62 11.73
N CYS A 14 31.63 34.14 12.92
CA CYS A 14 30.41 34.90 13.13
C CYS A 14 30.52 36.28 12.45
N VAL A 15 29.52 36.65 11.65
CA VAL A 15 29.45 37.97 10.98
C VAL A 15 28.75 38.98 11.89
N ASP A 16 27.69 38.54 12.57
CA ASP A 16 26.98 39.33 13.57
C ASP A 16 26.52 38.42 14.72
N LYS A 17 27.03 38.70 15.92
CA LYS A 17 26.76 37.92 17.14
C LYS A 17 25.29 37.98 17.56
N ALA A 18 24.56 39.02 17.17
CA ALA A 18 23.15 39.18 17.52
C ALA A 18 22.21 38.42 16.56
N ALA A 19 22.60 38.30 15.29
CA ALA A 19 21.77 37.69 14.26
C ALA A 19 22.00 36.17 14.07
N GLY A 20 23.04 35.60 14.71
CA GLY A 20 23.37 34.18 14.55
C GLY A 20 23.86 33.82 13.14
N ASN A 21 24.34 34.80 12.38
CA ASN A 21 24.82 34.62 11.02
C ASN A 21 26.32 34.27 11.03
N TYR A 22 26.69 33.23 10.27
CA TYR A 22 28.06 32.73 10.17
C TYR A 22 28.51 32.68 8.71
N TYR A 23 29.78 32.98 8.48
CA TYR A 23 30.46 32.89 7.20
C TYR A 23 31.46 31.72 7.22
N GLN A 24 31.40 30.86 6.20
CA GLN A 24 32.34 29.75 6.07
C GLN A 24 33.64 30.25 5.43
N LEU A 25 34.75 30.17 6.17
CA LEU A 25 36.08 30.59 5.73
C LEU A 25 36.87 29.46 5.06
N SER A 26 36.59 28.21 5.42
CA SER A 26 37.36 27.05 4.94
C SER A 26 36.51 25.79 4.86
N GLY A 27 37.02 24.75 4.20
CA GLY A 27 36.36 23.45 4.04
C GLY A 27 35.38 23.39 2.86
N ILE A 28 34.75 22.22 2.69
CA ILE A 28 33.78 21.98 1.60
C ILE A 28 32.58 22.90 1.79
N PRO A 29 32.17 23.70 0.78
CA PRO A 29 31.00 24.56 0.89
C PRO A 29 29.78 23.77 1.35
N ILE A 30 28.99 24.33 2.27
CA ILE A 30 27.80 23.65 2.80
C ILE A 30 26.81 23.22 1.70
N SER A 31 26.78 23.93 0.56
CA SER A 31 25.99 23.58 -0.62
C SER A 31 26.43 22.30 -1.32
N GLU A 32 27.69 21.90 -1.15
CA GLU A 32 28.29 20.71 -1.76
C GLU A 32 28.34 19.51 -0.81
N LEU A 33 27.97 19.71 0.46
CA LEU A 33 27.85 18.61 1.41
C LEU A 33 26.73 17.66 0.96
N LYS A 34 27.14 16.44 0.60
CA LYS A 34 26.20 15.36 0.28
C LYS A 34 25.46 14.99 1.54
N SER A 35 24.15 15.25 1.56
CA SER A 35 23.25 14.77 2.63
C SER A 35 23.47 13.27 2.84
N GLU A 36 23.47 12.82 4.09
CA GLU A 36 23.71 11.42 4.49
C GLU A 36 22.76 10.42 3.75
N GLN A 37 21.61 10.91 3.30
CA GLN A 37 20.66 10.18 2.45
C GLN A 37 21.22 9.81 1.06
N ALA A 38 22.15 10.60 0.52
CA ALA A 38 22.85 10.34 -0.74
C ALA A 38 24.06 9.40 -0.57
N VAL A 39 24.53 9.16 0.66
CA VAL A 39 25.72 8.34 0.95
C VAL A 39 25.36 6.86 1.19
N GLN A 40 24.16 6.58 1.69
CA GLN A 40 23.69 5.20 1.90
C GLN A 40 23.71 4.29 0.64
N PRO A 41 23.36 4.76 -0.58
CA PRO A 41 23.49 3.91 -1.76
C PRO A 41 24.95 3.66 -2.19
N LEU A 42 25.88 4.56 -1.87
CA LEU A 42 27.30 4.41 -2.21
C LEU A 42 28.05 3.44 -1.29
N LEU A 43 27.78 3.47 0.02
CA LEU A 43 28.38 2.53 0.99
C LEU A 43 27.96 1.07 0.75
N LYS A 44 26.73 0.83 0.26
CA LYS A 44 26.28 -0.51 -0.15
C LYS A 44 27.01 -1.05 -1.39
N ASN A 45 27.58 -0.17 -2.23
CA ASN A 45 28.29 -0.56 -3.44
C ASN A 45 29.79 -0.83 -3.19
N ILE A 46 30.40 -0.15 -2.21
CA ILE A 46 31.80 -0.38 -1.81
C ILE A 46 31.96 -1.74 -1.09
N ALA A 47 30.94 -2.18 -0.34
CA ALA A 47 30.94 -3.51 0.29
C ALA A 47 30.85 -4.69 -0.70
N LYS A 48 30.62 -4.44 -2.00
CA LYS A 48 30.61 -5.48 -3.04
C LYS A 48 31.97 -5.67 -3.73
N THR A 49 32.89 -4.70 -3.61
CA THR A 49 34.15 -4.69 -4.36
C THR A 49 35.32 -5.31 -3.61
N TYR A 50 35.22 -5.49 -2.29
CA TYR A 50 36.20 -6.26 -1.50
C TYR A 50 35.58 -7.58 -1.05
N GLY A 51 36.05 -8.67 -1.64
CA GLY A 51 35.50 -10.01 -1.53
C GLY A 51 35.46 -10.56 -0.11
N GLY A 52 34.31 -10.40 0.55
CA GLY A 52 33.88 -11.23 1.65
C GLY A 52 32.74 -12.12 1.18
N LYS A 53 32.93 -13.45 1.17
CA LYS A 53 31.84 -14.41 1.04
C LYS A 53 30.92 -14.27 2.25
N SER A 54 29.95 -13.35 2.18
CA SER A 54 28.79 -13.41 3.07
C SER A 54 27.81 -14.39 2.46
N ALA A 55 27.92 -15.64 2.91
CA ALA A 55 26.77 -16.52 3.02
C ALA A 55 25.72 -15.77 3.85
N ASN A 56 24.80 -15.12 3.17
CA ASN A 56 23.53 -14.73 3.73
C ASN A 56 22.49 -14.89 2.64
N SER A 57 21.87 -16.06 2.68
CA SER A 57 20.48 -16.30 2.32
C SER A 57 19.57 -15.24 2.94
N ARG A 58 19.63 -14.01 2.44
CA ARG A 58 18.51 -13.08 2.58
C ARG A 58 17.45 -13.57 1.61
N ALA A 59 16.64 -14.51 2.10
CA ALA A 59 15.25 -14.58 1.69
C ALA A 59 14.75 -13.15 1.49
N LEU A 60 14.18 -12.86 0.32
CA LEU A 60 13.65 -11.55 -0.05
C LEU A 60 12.66 -11.10 1.04
N HIS A 61 13.14 -10.48 2.11
CA HIS A 61 12.26 -9.80 3.03
C HIS A 61 11.82 -8.55 2.29
N PRO A 62 10.52 -8.44 1.96
CA PRO A 62 10.05 -7.25 1.30
C PRO A 62 10.33 -6.06 2.22
N GLU A 63 11.16 -5.12 1.76
CA GLU A 63 11.48 -3.89 2.49
C GLU A 63 10.16 -3.25 2.92
N ALA A 64 9.92 -3.24 4.23
CA ALA A 64 8.74 -2.63 4.79
C ALA A 64 8.77 -1.14 4.45
N ARG A 65 7.76 -0.65 3.73
CA ARG A 65 7.63 0.76 3.42
C ARG A 65 7.44 1.54 4.73
N THR A 66 8.01 2.73 4.78
CA THR A 66 7.75 3.66 5.87
C THR A 66 6.27 4.08 5.84
N PRO A 67 5.65 4.36 7.00
CA PRO A 67 4.27 4.83 7.04
C PRO A 67 4.02 6.05 6.15
N SER A 68 4.99 6.97 6.10
CA SER A 68 4.93 8.19 5.27
C SER A 68 4.92 7.92 3.76
N ALA A 69 5.40 6.75 3.32
CA ALA A 69 5.35 6.35 1.91
C ALA A 69 3.96 5.81 1.49
N ILE A 70 3.07 5.54 2.45
CA ILE A 70 1.71 5.05 2.17
C ILE A 70 0.80 6.25 1.92
N VAL A 71 0.45 6.46 0.66
CA VAL A 71 -0.38 7.60 0.23
C VAL A 71 -1.70 7.13 -0.38
N PHE A 72 -2.78 7.85 -0.06
CA PHE A 72 -4.05 7.65 -0.74
C PHE A 72 -4.00 8.25 -2.14
N VAL A 73 -4.41 7.46 -3.13
CA VAL A 73 -4.48 7.89 -4.53
C VAL A 73 -5.70 8.80 -4.69
N ARG A 74 -5.52 10.10 -4.38
CA ARG A 74 -6.59 11.11 -4.37
C ARG A 74 -7.36 11.19 -5.69
N SER A 75 -6.69 10.98 -6.83
CA SER A 75 -7.35 10.99 -8.14
C SER A 75 -8.44 9.92 -8.27
N ARG A 76 -8.31 8.78 -7.60
CA ARG A 76 -9.32 7.72 -7.57
C ARG A 76 -10.42 7.95 -6.52
N MET A 77 -10.19 8.83 -5.55
CA MET A 77 -11.14 9.10 -4.46
C MET A 77 -11.96 10.38 -4.69
N LEU A 78 -11.29 11.48 -5.06
CA LEU A 78 -11.87 12.82 -5.15
C LEU A 78 -12.27 13.20 -6.59
N TYR A 79 -11.57 12.68 -7.58
CA TYR A 79 -11.78 13.02 -9.00
C TYR A 79 -12.33 11.85 -9.81
N ALA A 80 -12.77 10.78 -9.14
CA ALA A 80 -13.37 9.65 -9.83
C ALA A 80 -14.75 10.05 -10.39
N ARG A 81 -15.00 9.66 -11.64
CA ARG A 81 -16.33 9.84 -12.25
C ARG A 81 -17.36 9.01 -11.51
N ALA A 82 -18.56 9.58 -11.34
CA ALA A 82 -19.70 8.87 -10.77
C ALA A 82 -19.99 7.59 -11.57
N ALA A 83 -20.40 6.53 -10.86
CA ALA A 83 -20.86 5.32 -11.53
C ALA A 83 -22.25 5.60 -12.11
N LEU A 84 -22.47 5.24 -13.38
CA LEU A 84 -23.76 5.41 -14.03
C LEU A 84 -24.54 4.08 -14.05
N ASN A 85 -25.86 4.17 -14.03
CA ASN A 85 -26.77 3.07 -14.28
C ASN A 85 -27.03 2.92 -15.80
N ALA A 86 -27.73 1.86 -16.21
CA ALA A 86 -28.04 1.62 -17.63
C ALA A 86 -28.90 2.73 -18.28
N LYS A 87 -29.60 3.52 -17.47
CA LYS A 87 -30.40 4.68 -17.90
C LYS A 87 -29.59 5.99 -17.91
N GLY A 88 -28.27 5.94 -17.66
CA GLY A 88 -27.40 7.12 -17.60
C GLY A 88 -27.48 7.93 -16.30
N GLY A 89 -28.33 7.54 -15.35
CA GLY A 89 -28.43 8.19 -14.04
C GLY A 89 -27.30 7.78 -13.10
N VAL A 90 -27.03 8.61 -12.09
CA VAL A 90 -26.01 8.30 -11.06
C VAL A 90 -26.45 7.09 -10.24
N ARG A 91 -25.53 6.15 -10.05
CA ARG A 91 -25.70 5.01 -9.16
C ARG A 91 -25.05 5.30 -7.81
N PHE A 92 -25.86 5.23 -6.77
CA PHE A 92 -25.42 5.44 -5.40
C PHE A 92 -24.88 4.14 -4.78
N GLY A 93 -23.95 4.30 -3.83
CA GLY A 93 -23.29 3.19 -3.17
C GLY A 93 -22.12 2.59 -3.95
N MET A 94 -21.65 1.43 -3.49
CA MET A 94 -20.47 0.78 -4.08
C MET A 94 -20.77 0.16 -5.45
N ARG A 95 -19.72 0.06 -6.28
CA ARG A 95 -19.87 -0.50 -7.64
C ARG A 95 -20.16 -2.02 -7.60
N HIS A 96 -20.67 -2.59 -8.69
CA HIS A 96 -21.02 -4.02 -8.75
C HIS A 96 -19.75 -4.87 -8.79
N ILE A 97 -18.69 -4.28 -9.35
CA ILE A 97 -17.31 -4.75 -9.38
C ILE A 97 -16.66 -4.79 -7.98
N HIS A 98 -17.19 -4.06 -6.99
CA HIS A 98 -16.61 -4.08 -5.65
C HIS A 98 -16.76 -5.47 -5.00
N VAL A 99 -15.73 -5.95 -4.31
CA VAL A 99 -15.68 -7.31 -3.75
C VAL A 99 -16.88 -7.65 -2.86
N LEU A 100 -17.34 -6.69 -2.04
CA LEU A 100 -18.53 -6.89 -1.17
C LEU A 100 -19.85 -7.06 -1.94
N ASN A 101 -19.91 -6.60 -3.19
CA ASN A 101 -21.11 -6.72 -4.04
C ASN A 101 -21.03 -7.93 -4.99
N ARG A 102 -19.83 -8.36 -5.37
CA ARG A 102 -19.60 -9.52 -6.26
C ARG A 102 -19.90 -10.86 -5.61
N TYR A 103 -19.82 -10.92 -4.29
CA TYR A 103 -19.99 -12.13 -3.50
C TYR A 103 -21.24 -11.98 -2.61
N PRO A 104 -22.44 -12.15 -3.20
CA PRO A 104 -23.69 -11.83 -2.54
C PRO A 104 -24.11 -12.83 -1.45
N ASP A 105 -23.59 -14.06 -1.47
CA ASP A 105 -24.00 -15.12 -0.56
C ASP A 105 -23.31 -14.99 0.80
N ARG A 106 -24.04 -14.48 1.80
CA ARG A 106 -23.50 -14.16 3.13
C ARG A 106 -23.29 -15.39 4.01
N GLU A 107 -23.97 -16.49 3.71
CA GLU A 107 -23.84 -17.72 4.51
C GLU A 107 -22.68 -18.58 3.99
N ASN A 108 -22.20 -18.31 2.77
CA ASN A 108 -21.04 -18.97 2.21
C ASN A 108 -19.73 -18.48 2.85
N HIS A 109 -19.11 -19.37 3.63
CA HIS A 109 -17.84 -19.14 4.30
C HIS A 109 -16.69 -18.89 3.32
N GLU A 110 -16.62 -19.60 2.20
CA GLU A 110 -15.55 -19.42 1.21
C GLU A 110 -15.56 -18.02 0.60
N GLN A 111 -16.75 -17.45 0.39
CA GLN A 111 -16.90 -16.06 -0.05
C GLN A 111 -16.39 -15.07 1.00
N THR A 112 -16.64 -15.33 2.29
CA THR A 112 -16.07 -14.54 3.38
C THR A 112 -14.54 -14.62 3.37
N VAL A 113 -13.96 -15.82 3.27
CA VAL A 113 -12.49 -16.00 3.17
C VAL A 113 -11.93 -15.27 1.96
N HIS A 114 -12.61 -15.32 0.81
CA HIS A 114 -12.20 -14.61 -0.38
C HIS A 114 -12.19 -13.09 -0.18
N ILE A 115 -13.22 -12.52 0.46
CA ILE A 115 -13.24 -11.10 0.83
C ILE A 115 -12.12 -10.77 1.83
N MET A 116 -11.81 -11.67 2.75
CA MET A 116 -10.68 -11.47 3.68
C MET A 116 -9.33 -11.39 2.95
N ARG A 117 -9.15 -12.05 1.79
CA ARG A 117 -7.96 -11.89 0.94
C ARG A 117 -7.83 -10.46 0.39
N TYR A 118 -8.94 -9.76 0.16
CA TYR A 118 -8.95 -8.35 -0.25
C TYR A 118 -8.65 -7.39 0.91
N ILE A 119 -9.19 -7.66 2.11
CA ILE A 119 -9.05 -6.78 3.28
C ILE A 119 -7.67 -6.97 3.94
N PHE A 120 -7.16 -8.20 4.00
CA PHE A 120 -5.92 -8.57 4.68
C PHE A 120 -4.88 -9.19 3.73
N PRO A 121 -4.56 -8.58 2.58
CA PRO A 121 -3.75 -9.20 1.53
C PRO A 121 -2.38 -9.67 2.03
N ARG A 122 -1.76 -8.92 2.95
CA ARG A 122 -0.47 -9.29 3.55
C ARG A 122 -0.49 -10.63 4.29
N GLN A 123 -1.59 -11.01 4.94
CA GLN A 123 -1.68 -12.28 5.67
C GLN A 123 -1.82 -13.48 4.74
N PHE A 124 -2.24 -13.24 3.50
CA PHE A 124 -2.34 -14.24 2.43
C PHE A 124 -1.16 -14.16 1.44
N ASP A 125 -0.10 -13.43 1.81
CA ASP A 125 1.07 -13.22 0.97
C ASP A 125 0.74 -12.61 -0.41
N LEU A 126 -0.28 -11.75 -0.45
CA LEU A 126 -0.67 -10.97 -1.62
C LEU A 126 0.00 -9.59 -1.59
N HIS A 127 0.13 -9.01 -2.77
CA HIS A 127 0.59 -7.65 -3.03
C HIS A 127 -0.15 -6.65 -2.17
N ASN A 128 0.57 -5.81 -1.46
CA ASN A 128 0.00 -4.84 -0.55
C ASN A 128 0.88 -3.60 -0.41
N VAL A 129 0.29 -2.54 0.14
CA VAL A 129 0.92 -1.22 0.27
C VAL A 129 2.07 -1.19 1.28
N PHE A 130 2.17 -2.17 2.19
CA PHE A 130 3.16 -2.15 3.27
C PHE A 130 4.48 -2.78 2.86
N THR A 131 4.44 -3.85 2.07
CA THR A 131 5.63 -4.68 1.82
C THR A 131 5.94 -4.82 0.33
N SER A 132 4.96 -4.70 -0.55
CA SER A 132 5.17 -5.07 -1.95
C SER A 132 5.79 -3.94 -2.77
N LYS A 133 6.73 -4.30 -3.65
CA LYS A 133 7.28 -3.38 -4.65
C LYS A 133 6.28 -3.23 -5.81
N VAL A 134 6.15 -2.02 -6.33
CA VAL A 134 5.25 -1.72 -7.46
C VAL A 134 6.07 -1.75 -8.73
N ASP A 135 5.58 -2.49 -9.73
CA ASP A 135 6.18 -2.52 -11.05
C ASP A 135 5.66 -1.33 -11.86
N SER A 136 6.57 -0.46 -12.29
CA SER A 136 6.24 0.70 -13.13
C SER A 136 5.74 0.31 -14.52
N ARG A 137 6.00 -0.93 -14.97
CA ARG A 137 5.44 -1.49 -16.22
C ARG A 137 3.96 -1.81 -16.10
N GLU A 138 3.51 -2.15 -14.89
CA GLU A 138 2.10 -2.46 -14.64
C GLU A 138 1.27 -1.21 -14.30
N THR A 139 1.86 -0.25 -13.58
CA THR A 139 1.14 0.96 -13.18
C THR A 139 2.05 2.17 -13.07
N ALA A 140 1.57 3.31 -13.59
CA ALA A 140 2.20 4.61 -13.38
C ALA A 140 1.90 5.20 -11.98
N MET A 141 1.01 4.56 -11.20
CA MET A 141 0.61 5.04 -9.88
C MET A 141 1.53 4.48 -8.79
N PRO A 142 1.64 5.15 -7.63
CA PRO A 142 2.45 4.66 -6.50
C PRO A 142 2.05 3.28 -5.96
N PHE A 143 0.83 2.82 -6.29
CA PHE A 143 0.25 1.54 -5.90
C PHE A 143 -0.61 0.95 -7.03
N LYS A 144 -0.71 -0.39 -7.06
CA LYS A 144 -1.59 -1.12 -7.99
C LYS A 144 -3.06 -0.76 -7.75
N ASP A 145 -3.91 -0.97 -8.75
CA ASP A 145 -5.36 -0.96 -8.53
C ASP A 145 -5.79 -2.29 -7.91
N TYR A 146 -6.27 -2.23 -6.67
CA TYR A 146 -6.69 -3.39 -5.90
C TYR A 146 -8.18 -3.69 -6.02
N THR A 147 -8.89 -3.02 -6.94
CA THR A 147 -10.32 -3.27 -7.17
C THR A 147 -10.59 -4.71 -7.62
N LEU A 148 -9.70 -5.28 -8.45
CA LEU A 148 -9.76 -6.65 -8.94
C LEU A 148 -8.43 -7.35 -8.66
N ARG A 149 -8.46 -8.43 -7.87
CA ARG A 149 -7.30 -9.22 -7.47
C ARG A 149 -7.40 -10.69 -7.90
N GLU A 150 -8.39 -11.06 -8.70
CA GLU A 150 -8.66 -12.47 -9.06
C GLU A 150 -7.45 -13.12 -9.70
N LYS A 151 -6.79 -12.44 -10.64
CA LYS A 151 -5.61 -12.96 -11.33
C LYS A 151 -4.48 -13.26 -10.35
N GLU A 152 -4.24 -12.33 -9.43
CA GLU A 152 -3.21 -12.46 -8.40
C GLU A 152 -3.53 -13.62 -7.45
N ILE A 153 -4.76 -13.69 -6.97
CA ILE A 153 -5.22 -14.73 -6.04
C ILE A 153 -5.14 -16.11 -6.71
N GLN A 154 -5.57 -16.23 -7.96
CA GLN A 154 -5.49 -17.48 -8.73
C GLN A 154 -4.04 -17.91 -8.96
N GLN A 155 -3.16 -16.99 -9.34
CA GLN A 155 -1.74 -17.29 -9.50
C GLN A 155 -1.12 -17.80 -8.20
N LYS A 156 -1.45 -17.18 -7.06
CA LYS A 156 -0.96 -17.63 -5.75
C LYS A 156 -1.49 -19.02 -5.39
N ASP A 157 -2.79 -19.27 -5.58
CA ASP A 157 -3.40 -20.57 -5.35
C ASP A 157 -2.76 -21.67 -6.23
N SER A 158 -2.49 -21.37 -7.51
CA SER A 158 -1.84 -22.30 -8.45
C SER A 158 -0.38 -22.58 -8.10
N GLN A 159 0.38 -21.54 -7.72
CA GLN A 159 1.78 -21.71 -7.28
C GLN A 159 1.86 -22.61 -6.04
N GLU A 160 1.01 -22.36 -5.05
CA GLU A 160 0.98 -23.18 -3.85
C GLU A 160 0.53 -24.63 -4.13
N ALA A 161 -0.48 -24.82 -4.99
CA ALA A 161 -0.93 -26.14 -5.40
C ALA A 161 0.20 -26.94 -6.09
N SER A 162 0.94 -26.29 -7.00
CA SER A 162 2.08 -26.92 -7.70
C SER A 162 3.19 -27.36 -6.75
N MET A 163 3.47 -26.58 -5.70
CA MET A 163 4.49 -26.91 -4.70
C MET A 163 4.12 -28.08 -3.79
N THR A 164 2.84 -28.38 -3.64
CA THR A 164 2.36 -29.40 -2.68
C THR A 164 1.74 -30.62 -3.34
N GLY A 165 1.66 -30.67 -4.66
CA GLY A 165 1.19 -31.85 -5.40
C GLY A 165 -0.22 -32.27 -5.01
N LEU A 166 -1.14 -31.31 -4.82
CA LEU A 166 -2.44 -31.55 -4.21
C LEU A 166 -3.52 -32.01 -5.19
N ASP A 167 -4.37 -32.94 -4.73
CA ASP A 167 -5.59 -33.37 -5.42
C ASP A 167 -6.73 -32.33 -5.35
N GLY A 168 -7.77 -32.51 -6.17
CA GLY A 168 -8.89 -31.57 -6.30
C GLY A 168 -9.61 -31.19 -5.00
N GLU A 169 -9.79 -32.13 -4.07
CA GLU A 169 -10.44 -31.87 -2.77
C GLU A 169 -9.51 -31.15 -1.78
N GLN A 170 -8.21 -31.36 -1.89
CA GLN A 170 -7.23 -30.65 -1.07
C GLN A 170 -7.12 -29.19 -1.52
N ILE A 171 -7.34 -28.90 -2.80
CA ILE A 171 -7.40 -27.55 -3.36
C ILE A 171 -8.58 -26.75 -2.79
N THR A 172 -9.77 -27.34 -2.65
CA THR A 172 -10.95 -26.62 -2.11
C THR A 172 -10.79 -26.31 -0.61
N LYS A 173 -10.34 -27.29 0.19
CA LYS A 173 -10.00 -27.07 1.61
C LYS A 173 -8.91 -26.02 1.80
N ARG A 174 -8.00 -25.88 0.84
CA ARG A 174 -6.95 -24.87 0.90
C ARG A 174 -7.42 -23.49 0.44
N LYS A 175 -8.36 -23.40 -0.49
CA LYS A 175 -9.00 -22.12 -0.87
C LYS A 175 -9.73 -21.47 0.31
N SER A 176 -10.32 -22.31 1.19
CA SER A 176 -10.92 -21.89 2.45
C SER A 176 -9.92 -21.71 3.61
N HIS A 177 -8.61 -21.90 3.37
CA HIS A 177 -7.60 -21.75 4.42
C HIS A 177 -7.52 -20.30 4.94
N LEU A 178 -7.65 -20.18 6.26
CA LEU A 178 -7.48 -18.91 6.98
C LEU A 178 -6.17 -18.90 7.79
N PRO A 179 -5.32 -17.87 7.61
CA PRO A 179 -4.15 -17.64 8.46
C PRO A 179 -4.54 -17.60 9.94
N LYS A 180 -3.71 -18.18 10.81
CA LYS A 180 -4.00 -18.31 12.25
C LYS A 180 -4.45 -16.99 12.89
N ARG A 181 -3.80 -15.87 12.52
CA ARG A 181 -4.08 -14.52 13.02
C ARG A 181 -5.50 -14.02 12.69
N LEU A 182 -6.10 -14.52 11.62
CA LEU A 182 -7.38 -14.06 11.11
C LEU A 182 -8.55 -14.97 11.51
N ARG A 183 -8.31 -16.04 12.25
CA ARG A 183 -9.36 -16.96 12.72
C ARG A 183 -10.17 -16.31 13.84
N GLY A 184 -11.44 -16.67 13.96
CA GLY A 184 -12.33 -16.17 15.02
C GLY A 184 -12.89 -14.78 14.71
N GLU A 185 -12.62 -13.80 15.57
CA GLU A 185 -13.28 -12.49 15.57
C GLU A 185 -13.12 -11.71 14.27
N ALA A 186 -11.95 -11.80 13.61
CA ALA A 186 -11.74 -11.12 12.34
C ALA A 186 -12.69 -11.64 11.24
N VAL A 187 -12.99 -12.94 11.23
CA VAL A 187 -13.98 -13.52 10.31
C VAL A 187 -15.37 -13.00 10.66
N ALA A 188 -15.73 -13.01 11.96
CA ALA A 188 -17.03 -12.53 12.42
C ALA A 188 -17.26 -11.05 12.09
N LEU A 189 -16.21 -10.23 12.20
CA LEU A 189 -16.26 -8.81 11.83
C LEU A 189 -16.50 -8.63 10.33
N VAL A 190 -15.79 -9.40 9.49
CA VAL A 190 -15.98 -9.33 8.03
C VAL A 190 -17.37 -9.84 7.65
N ASP A 191 -17.86 -10.89 8.29
CA ASP A 191 -19.23 -11.38 8.06
C ASP A 191 -20.29 -10.32 8.42
N LYS A 192 -20.14 -9.67 9.59
CA LYS A 192 -21.00 -8.55 9.99
C LYS A 192 -20.91 -7.39 8.99
N LEU A 193 -19.71 -7.05 8.53
CA LEU A 193 -19.50 -6.03 7.51
C LEU A 193 -20.25 -6.36 6.22
N ARG A 194 -20.18 -7.61 5.74
CA ARG A 194 -20.91 -8.07 4.54
C ARG A 194 -22.42 -7.89 4.70
N LYS A 195 -22.96 -8.34 5.84
CA LYS A 195 -24.39 -8.26 6.17
C LYS A 195 -24.88 -6.81 6.24
N LEU A 196 -24.12 -5.94 6.92
CA LEU A 196 -24.46 -4.51 7.04
C LEU A 196 -24.35 -3.79 5.70
N ASN A 197 -23.30 -4.06 4.94
CA ASN A 197 -23.10 -3.47 3.61
C ASN A 197 -24.26 -3.78 2.67
N HIS A 198 -24.75 -5.03 2.68
CA HIS A 198 -25.88 -5.41 1.83
C HIS A 198 -27.18 -4.72 2.24
N LYS A 199 -27.41 -4.53 3.54
CA LYS A 199 -28.60 -3.85 4.08
C LYS A 199 -28.51 -2.33 4.00
N CYS A 200 -27.35 -1.79 3.62
CA CYS A 200 -27.12 -0.35 3.60
C CYS A 200 -27.93 0.33 2.49
N SER A 201 -28.87 1.18 2.87
CA SER A 201 -29.53 2.10 1.94
C SER A 201 -28.69 3.35 1.74
N TYR A 202 -27.76 3.30 0.78
CA TYR A 202 -26.88 4.43 0.47
C TYR A 202 -27.63 5.70 0.08
N ILE A 203 -28.81 5.57 -0.55
CA ILE A 203 -29.62 6.70 -0.97
C ILE A 203 -30.18 7.44 0.25
N GLU A 204 -30.74 6.71 1.21
CA GLU A 204 -31.28 7.32 2.43
C GLU A 204 -30.18 7.97 3.28
N MET A 205 -28.99 7.36 3.35
CA MET A 205 -27.84 8.01 3.98
C MET A 205 -27.48 9.33 3.30
N LEU A 206 -27.43 9.36 1.97
CA LEU A 206 -27.13 10.60 1.24
C LEU A 206 -28.21 11.66 1.43
N ARG A 207 -29.50 11.27 1.41
CA ARG A 207 -30.60 12.21 1.67
C ARG A 207 -30.50 12.84 3.07
N HIS A 208 -30.08 12.06 4.06
CA HIS A 208 -29.94 12.54 5.43
C HIS A 208 -28.72 13.45 5.63
N TYR A 209 -27.55 13.06 5.12
CA TYR A 209 -26.29 13.78 5.37
C TYR A 209 -25.96 14.84 4.31
N CYS A 210 -26.55 14.75 3.13
CA CYS A 210 -26.33 15.65 2.00
C CYS A 210 -27.66 15.95 1.28
N PRO A 211 -28.62 16.59 1.96
CA PRO A 211 -29.89 16.97 1.35
C PRO A 211 -29.64 17.91 0.17
N VAL A 212 -30.29 17.64 -0.96
CA VAL A 212 -30.27 18.55 -2.11
C VAL A 212 -31.31 19.63 -1.82
N GLU A 213 -30.86 20.85 -1.55
CA GLU A 213 -31.75 22.00 -1.52
C GLU A 213 -32.25 22.25 -2.94
N VAL A 214 -33.53 21.97 -3.19
CA VAL A 214 -34.18 22.34 -4.44
C VAL A 214 -34.46 23.83 -4.34
N SER A 215 -33.51 24.66 -4.75
CA SER A 215 -33.77 26.08 -4.98
C SER A 215 -34.87 26.16 -6.04
N SER A 216 -36.06 26.61 -5.63
CA SER A 216 -37.17 26.83 -6.55
C SER A 216 -36.72 27.86 -7.59
N PRO A 217 -36.97 27.64 -8.90
CA PRO A 217 -36.73 28.68 -9.88
C PRO A 217 -37.66 29.86 -9.57
N HIS A 218 -37.07 31.01 -9.26
CA HIS A 218 -37.75 32.30 -9.20
C HIS A 218 -38.15 32.76 -10.61
#